data_AF-A0A2D6FEL3-F1
#
_entry.id   AF-A0A2D6FEL3-F1
#
_cell.length_a   1.000
_cell.length_b   1.000
_cell.length_c   1.000
_cell.angle_alpha   90.00
_cell.angle_beta   90.00
_cell.angle_gamma   90.00
#
_symmetry.space_group_name_H-M   'P 1'
#
loop_
_entity.id
_entity.type
_entity.pdbx_description
1 polymer ?
#
loop_
_entity_poly.entity_id
_entity_poly.type
_entity_poly.pdbx_seq_one_letter_code
_entity_poly.pdbx_strand_id
1 'polypeptide(L)'
;MKKALFTLLPLAIASVPPAAIAQKEIPKAPGHEQCPLGYVNTLGTTCVSPIYYEVAPTYGKACKSGWMNIGAGYCKKKTLGIF
;
A
#
# COMPACT_ATOMS: atom_id res chain seq x y z
N MET A 1 -40.41 -32.25 -1.07
CA MET A 1 -39.68 -31.29 -1.93
C MET A 1 -40.09 -29.90 -1.42
N LYS A 2 -39.29 -29.04 -0.79
CA LYS A 2 -37.93 -28.57 -1.07
C LYS A 2 -37.31 -28.17 0.28
N LYS A 3 -36.21 -28.78 0.71
CA LYS A 3 -35.42 -28.27 1.83
C LYS A 3 -34.47 -27.23 1.26
N ALA A 4 -34.80 -25.96 1.44
CA ALA A 4 -33.90 -24.84 1.15
C ALA A 4 -32.79 -24.84 2.20
N LEU A 5 -31.72 -25.59 1.95
CA LEU A 5 -30.43 -25.42 2.60
C LEU A 5 -29.46 -24.95 1.52
N PHE A 6 -29.27 -23.64 1.40
CA PHE A 6 -27.95 -23.12 1.06
C PHE A 6 -27.67 -21.97 2.01
N THR A 7 -27.08 -22.42 3.12
CA THR A 7 -26.39 -21.68 4.16
C THR A 7 -25.51 -20.57 3.60
N LEU A 8 -25.54 -19.44 4.30
CA LEU A 8 -24.62 -18.31 4.19
C LEU A 8 -23.18 -18.77 3.90
N LEU A 9 -22.64 -18.37 2.75
CA LEU A 9 -21.20 -18.37 2.53
C LEU A 9 -20.69 -16.99 2.95
N PRO A 10 -19.99 -16.86 4.09
CA PRO A 10 -19.52 -15.56 4.53
C PRO A 10 -18.43 -15.05 3.59
N LEU A 11 -18.57 -13.79 3.18
CA LEU A 11 -17.55 -12.96 2.56
C LEU A 11 -16.25 -13.06 3.37
N ALA A 12 -15.29 -13.85 2.90
CA ALA A 12 -13.93 -13.92 3.45
C ALA A 12 -12.93 -13.55 2.36
N ILE A 13 -13.01 -12.30 1.87
CA ILE A 13 -12.00 -11.72 0.99
C ILE A 13 -11.59 -10.35 1.57
N ALA A 14 -11.04 -10.36 2.79
CA ALA A 14 -10.45 -9.15 3.33
C ALA A 14 -9.26 -9.50 4.23
N SER A 15 -8.17 -8.77 4.02
CA SER A 15 -6.97 -8.68 4.86
C SER A 15 -5.80 -9.63 4.59
N VAL A 16 -5.39 -9.80 3.32
CA VAL A 16 -3.95 -9.96 3.08
C VAL A 16 -3.35 -8.55 3.08
N PRO A 17 -2.54 -8.16 4.09
CA PRO A 17 -1.84 -6.89 4.02
C PRO A 17 -0.98 -6.93 2.76
N PRO A 18 -1.01 -5.88 1.90
CA PRO A 18 -0.17 -5.86 0.70
C PRO A 18 1.25 -6.21 1.09
N ALA A 19 1.77 -7.28 0.50
CA ALA A 19 3.13 -7.68 0.70
C ALA A 19 4.01 -6.52 0.24
N ALA A 20 4.90 -6.13 1.14
CA ALA A 20 5.94 -5.17 0.90
C ALA A 20 6.83 -5.69 -0.25
N ILE A 21 6.73 -5.09 -1.42
CA ILE A 21 7.56 -5.42 -2.59
C ILE A 21 8.39 -4.19 -2.92
N ALA A 22 9.64 -4.36 -3.32
CA ALA A 22 10.42 -3.26 -3.85
C ALA A 22 9.78 -2.78 -5.17
N GLN A 23 9.16 -1.59 -5.15
CA GLN A 23 8.30 -1.08 -6.22
C GLN A 23 8.90 0.18 -6.83
N LYS A 24 9.11 0.13 -8.15
CA LYS A 24 9.47 1.31 -8.94
C LYS A 24 8.28 2.24 -9.15
N GLU A 25 7.11 1.67 -9.36
CA GLU A 25 5.85 2.38 -9.59
C GLU A 25 4.79 1.92 -8.59
N ILE A 26 4.05 2.88 -8.03
CA ILE A 26 2.95 2.64 -7.09
C ILE A 26 1.75 3.52 -7.47
N PRO A 27 0.51 3.08 -7.18
CA PRO A 27 -0.65 3.95 -7.32
C PRO A 27 -0.62 5.08 -6.26
N LYS A 28 -1.30 6.19 -6.52
CA LYS A 28 -1.61 7.16 -5.46
C LYS A 28 -2.49 6.51 -4.39
N ALA A 29 -2.21 6.81 -3.12
CA ALA A 29 -3.05 6.30 -2.04
C ALA A 29 -4.44 6.96 -2.12
N PRO A 30 -5.53 6.24 -1.79
CA PRO A 30 -6.87 6.83 -1.77
C PRO A 30 -6.92 8.05 -0.86
N GLY A 31 -7.49 9.16 -1.35
CA GLY A 31 -7.57 10.42 -0.62
C GLY A 31 -6.28 11.26 -0.63
N HIS A 32 -5.28 10.87 -1.43
CA HIS A 32 -4.03 11.62 -1.58
C HIS A 32 -3.79 11.99 -3.05
N GLU A 33 -3.64 13.29 -3.31
CA GLU A 33 -3.34 13.83 -4.65
C GLU A 33 -1.83 13.84 -4.97
N GLN A 34 -1.01 13.67 -3.94
CA GLN A 34 0.45 13.80 -4.00
C GLN A 34 1.12 12.42 -4.04
N CYS A 35 2.32 12.35 -4.61
CA CYS A 35 3.17 11.17 -4.48
C CYS A 35 3.99 11.23 -3.19
N PRO A 36 4.31 10.07 -2.59
CA PRO A 36 5.14 10.05 -1.40
C PRO A 36 6.60 10.44 -1.73
N LEU A 37 7.39 10.75 -0.70
CA LEU A 37 8.78 11.15 -0.85
C LEU A 37 9.58 10.10 -1.64
N GLY A 38 10.39 10.59 -2.57
CA GLY A 38 11.19 9.75 -3.47
C GLY A 38 10.45 9.25 -4.70
N TYR A 39 9.16 9.58 -4.86
CA TYR A 39 8.38 9.29 -6.06
C TYR A 39 7.91 10.58 -6.75
N VAL A 40 7.81 10.54 -8.08
CA VAL A 40 7.30 11.62 -8.94
C VAL A 40 6.01 11.19 -9.61
N ASN A 41 5.09 12.12 -9.82
CA ASN A 41 3.79 11.84 -10.43
C ASN A 41 3.93 11.59 -11.93
N THR A 42 3.44 10.45 -12.41
CA THR A 42 3.31 10.13 -13.83
C THR A 42 1.87 10.32 -14.28
N LEU A 43 1.54 11.55 -14.68
CA LEU A 43 0.29 11.92 -15.35
C LEU A 43 -1.00 11.39 -14.68
N GLY A 44 -1.05 11.40 -13.34
CA GLY A 44 -2.32 11.36 -12.61
C GLY A 44 -2.38 10.33 -11.51
N THR A 45 -2.50 9.05 -11.85
CA THR A 45 -2.90 8.01 -10.88
C THR A 45 -1.73 7.22 -10.28
N THR A 46 -0.53 7.35 -10.85
CA THR A 46 0.65 6.60 -10.42
C THR A 46 1.83 7.51 -10.08
N CYS A 47 2.72 6.94 -9.30
CA CYS A 47 3.90 7.56 -8.74
C CYS A 47 5.10 6.66 -9.07
N VAL A 48 6.16 7.21 -9.64
CA VAL A 48 7.36 6.46 -10.05
C VAL A 48 8.59 6.96 -9.32
N SER A 49 9.51 6.07 -8.99
CA SER A 49 10.80 6.39 -8.40
C SER A 49 11.94 5.93 -9.32
N PRO A 50 13.08 6.65 -9.37
CA PRO A 50 14.28 6.13 -10.02
C PRO A 50 14.91 4.96 -9.25
N ILE A 51 14.54 4.76 -7.98
CA ILE A 51 15.08 3.73 -7.09
C ILE A 51 13.95 2.76 -6.69
N TYR A 52 14.28 1.48 -6.55
CA TYR A 52 13.34 0.49 -6.04
C TYR A 52 13.24 0.59 -4.50
N TYR A 53 12.10 1.07 -4.00
CA TYR A 53 11.82 1.09 -2.58
C TYR A 53 10.76 0.05 -2.22
N GLU A 54 10.97 -0.65 -1.11
CA GLU A 54 9.95 -1.50 -0.52
C GLU A 54 8.97 -0.60 0.24
N VAL A 55 7.76 -0.42 -0.31
CA VAL A 55 6.73 0.46 0.27
C VAL A 55 5.43 -0.30 0.58
N ALA A 56 4.65 0.24 1.51
CA ALA A 56 3.34 -0.29 1.89
C ALA A 56 2.38 0.85 2.24
N PRO A 57 1.10 0.77 1.83
CA PRO A 57 0.10 1.77 2.20
C PRO A 57 -0.15 1.78 3.71
N THR A 58 -0.42 2.97 4.26
CA THR A 58 -0.70 3.17 5.69
C THR A 58 -2.12 2.80 6.07
N TYR A 59 -3.07 2.97 5.15
CA TYR A 59 -4.52 2.89 5.41
C TYR A 59 -4.94 3.73 6.62
N GLY A 60 -4.34 4.92 6.79
CA GLY A 60 -4.60 5.81 7.92
C GLY A 60 -3.98 5.36 9.25
N LYS A 61 -3.19 4.27 9.27
CA LYS A 61 -2.51 3.77 10.47
C LYS A 61 -1.04 4.18 10.49
N ALA A 62 -0.44 4.16 11.68
CA ALA A 62 0.99 4.35 11.83
C ALA A 62 1.78 3.24 11.10
N CYS A 63 2.98 3.59 10.62
CA CYS A 63 3.90 2.62 10.02
C CYS A 63 4.33 1.56 11.03
N LYS A 64 4.52 0.33 10.56
CA LYS A 64 5.03 -0.79 11.37
C LYS A 64 6.45 -0.50 11.86
N SER A 65 6.88 -1.17 12.94
CA SER A 65 8.29 -1.11 13.35
C SER A 65 9.20 -1.57 12.22
N GLY A 66 10.35 -0.90 12.04
CA GLY A 66 11.24 -1.10 10.88
C GLY A 66 10.79 -0.38 9.60
N TRP A 67 9.71 0.38 9.64
CA TRP A 67 9.22 1.21 8.54
C TRP A 67 9.22 2.69 8.91
N MET A 68 9.31 3.56 7.92
CA MET A 68 9.24 5.02 8.06
C MET A 68 8.09 5.58 7.24
N ASN A 69 7.41 6.61 7.76
CA ASN A 69 6.37 7.33 7.03
C ASN A 69 7.03 8.22 5.96
N ILE A 70 6.63 8.07 4.71
CA ILE A 70 7.15 8.84 3.57
C ILE A 70 6.10 9.81 2.99
N GLY A 71 5.01 10.05 3.73
CA GLY A 71 3.91 10.90 3.30
C GLY A 71 2.94 10.22 2.35
N ALA A 72 1.90 10.96 1.95
CA ALA A 72 0.90 10.55 0.95
C ALA A 72 0.32 9.14 1.12
N GLY A 73 0.10 8.70 2.36
CA GLY A 73 -0.51 7.41 2.65
C GLY A 73 0.42 6.20 2.50
N TYR A 74 1.76 6.40 2.48
CA TYR A 74 2.73 5.30 2.35
C TYR A 74 3.80 5.27 3.45
N CYS A 75 4.26 4.04 3.72
CA CYS A 75 5.43 3.73 4.51
C CYS A 75 6.51 3.11 3.61
N LYS A 76 7.78 3.40 3.89
CA LYS A 76 8.96 2.75 3.28
C LYS A 76 9.68 1.90 4.32
N LYS A 77 10.17 0.73 3.93
CA LYS A 77 11.00 -0.11 4.79
C LYS A 77 12.35 0.56 5.00
N LYS A 78 12.78 0.64 6.26
CA LYS A 78 14.10 1.16 6.61
C LYS A 78 15.15 0.17 6.10
N THR A 79 16.01 0.63 5.20
CA THR A 79 17.27 -0.04 4.88
C THR A 79 18.37 0.58 5.73
N LEU A 80 19.30 -0.24 6.20
CA LEU A 80 20.46 0.24 6.95
C LEU A 80 21.31 1.12 6.03
N GLY A 81 21.30 2.45 6.25
CA GLY A 81 22.31 3.35 5.68
C GLY A 81 21.86 4.60 4.94
N ILE A 82 20.56 4.84 4.69
CA ILE A 82 20.13 6.07 4.00
C ILE A 82 18.78 6.54 4.54
N PHE A 83 18.79 7.70 5.22
CA PHE A 83 17.64 8.42 5.76
C PHE A 83 17.00 9.30 4.69
#